data_AF-A0A5C6ZS95-F1
#
_entry.id   AF-A0A5C6ZS95-F1
#
_cell.length_a   1.000
_cell.length_b   1.000
_cell.length_c   1.000
_cell.angle_alpha   90.00
_cell.angle_beta   90.00
_cell.angle_gamma   90.00
#
_symmetry.space_group_name_H-M   'P 1'
#
loop_
_entity.id
_entity.type
_entity.pdbx_description
1 polymer ?
#
loop_
_entity_poly.entity_id
_entity_poly.type
_entity_poly.pdbx_seq_one_letter_code
_entity_poly.pdbx_strand_id
1 'polypeptide(L)'
;MKKKILLMLLAIIAFVFVDTIVLDAFLDKNVDNAQIEKVLAEQCECTIVEKGINGNGFSLPDGVYGDFHNFRLSNCNFTDFDKYVEDLNKNLEYAIPNFEEADLVRLSFEIAPNEDRIVSFRNSELTIEK
;
A
#
# COMPACT_ATOMS: atom_id res chain seq x y z
N MET A 1 1.91 -48.74 -12.65
CA MET A 1 3.02 -47.76 -12.71
C MET A 1 2.66 -46.51 -13.52
N LYS A 2 2.13 -46.63 -14.74
CA LYS A 2 1.74 -45.48 -15.60
C LYS A 2 0.79 -44.46 -14.95
N LYS A 3 -0.23 -44.90 -14.20
CA LYS A 3 -1.18 -44.00 -13.50
C LYS A 3 -0.54 -43.19 -12.36
N LYS A 4 0.47 -43.75 -11.67
CA LYS A 4 1.16 -43.05 -10.56
C LYS A 4 2.11 -41.97 -11.09
N ILE A 5 2.76 -42.23 -12.24
CA ILE A 5 3.63 -41.27 -12.92
C ILE A 5 2.81 -40.09 -13.48
N LEU A 6 1.62 -40.36 -14.04
CA LEU A 6 0.73 -39.30 -14.52
C LEU A 6 0.21 -38.39 -13.40
N LEU A 7 -0.15 -38.96 -12.25
CA LEU A 7 -0.55 -38.19 -11.06
C LEU A 7 0.59 -37.33 -10.50
N MET A 8 1.82 -37.86 -10.51
CA MET A 8 3.00 -37.12 -10.05
C MET A 8 3.33 -35.94 -10.97
N LEU A 9 3.22 -36.12 -12.29
CA LEU A 9 3.40 -35.04 -13.27
C LEU A 9 2.30 -33.98 -13.15
N LEU A 10 1.04 -34.37 -12.95
CA LEU A 10 -0.05 -33.43 -12.71
C LEU A 10 0.13 -32.64 -11.41
N ALA A 11 0.64 -33.27 -10.35
CA ALA A 11 0.93 -32.60 -9.08
C ALA A 11 2.07 -31.58 -9.21
N ILE A 12 3.14 -31.92 -9.96
CA ILE A 12 4.26 -30.98 -10.22
C ILE A 12 3.77 -29.80 -11.06
N ILE A 13 2.98 -30.06 -12.11
CA ILE A 13 2.41 -29.01 -12.96
C ILE A 13 1.49 -28.10 -12.13
N ALA A 14 0.59 -28.67 -11.32
CA ALA A 14 -0.29 -27.90 -10.45
C ALA A 14 0.48 -27.04 -9.45
N PHE A 15 1.56 -27.56 -8.86
CA PHE A 15 2.40 -26.80 -7.92
C PHE A 15 3.09 -25.61 -8.60
N VAL A 16 3.66 -25.82 -9.80
CA VAL A 16 4.30 -24.75 -10.59
C VAL A 16 3.28 -23.68 -11.03
N PHE A 17 2.07 -24.08 -11.41
CA PHE A 17 1.01 -23.14 -11.79
C PHE A 17 0.46 -22.35 -10.60
N VAL A 18 0.33 -22.96 -9.42
CA VAL A 18 -0.08 -22.26 -8.21
C VAL A 18 0.99 -21.26 -7.81
N ASP A 19 2.26 -21.66 -7.76
CA ASP A 19 3.35 -20.75 -7.38
C ASP A 19 3.47 -19.58 -8.37
N THR A 20 3.43 -19.82 -9.69
CA THR A 20 3.60 -18.73 -10.68
C THR A 20 2.42 -17.76 -10.72
N ILE A 21 1.18 -18.25 -10.69
CA ILE A 21 -0.02 -17.38 -10.73
C ILE A 21 -0.17 -16.60 -9.43
N VAL A 22 0.10 -17.23 -8.29
CA VAL A 22 0.07 -16.55 -6.98
C VAL A 22 1.19 -15.52 -6.93
N LEU A 23 2.42 -15.88 -7.28
CA LEU A 23 3.55 -14.96 -7.21
C LEU A 23 3.38 -13.75 -8.15
N ASP A 24 2.92 -13.95 -9.39
CA ASP A 24 2.68 -12.84 -10.32
C ASP A 24 1.50 -11.94 -9.87
N ALA A 25 0.42 -12.52 -9.35
CA ALA A 25 -0.71 -11.75 -8.81
C ALA A 25 -0.38 -11.00 -7.50
N PHE A 26 0.76 -11.27 -6.87
CA PHE A 26 1.25 -10.56 -5.67
C PHE A 26 2.45 -9.65 -5.96
N LEU A 27 3.23 -9.91 -7.02
CA LEU A 27 4.35 -9.06 -7.41
C LEU A 27 3.92 -7.83 -8.20
N ASP A 28 2.83 -7.92 -8.98
CA ASP A 28 2.36 -6.83 -9.86
C ASP A 28 1.41 -5.85 -9.15
N LYS A 29 1.03 -6.14 -7.90
CA LYS A 29 0.11 -5.34 -7.08
C LYS A 29 0.81 -4.39 -6.11
N ASN A 30 2.13 -4.41 -6.09
CA ASN A 30 2.87 -3.67 -5.08
C ASN A 30 3.03 -2.22 -5.52
N VAL A 31 2.40 -1.31 -4.77
CA VAL A 31 2.57 0.12 -4.97
C VAL A 31 3.95 0.51 -4.46
N ASP A 32 4.79 1.09 -5.31
CA ASP A 32 6.12 1.49 -4.88
C ASP A 32 6.04 2.68 -3.90
N ASN A 33 6.71 2.52 -2.76
CA ASN A 33 6.96 3.58 -1.79
C ASN A 33 7.42 4.89 -2.44
N ALA A 34 8.29 4.80 -3.45
CA ALA A 34 8.83 5.98 -4.12
C ALA A 34 7.76 6.73 -4.93
N GLN A 35 6.73 6.04 -5.43
CA GLN A 35 5.62 6.67 -6.14
C GLN A 35 4.73 7.43 -5.15
N ILE A 36 4.40 6.83 -4.01
CA ILE A 36 3.64 7.50 -2.95
C ILE A 36 4.40 8.73 -2.44
N GLU A 37 5.70 8.58 -2.15
CA GLU A 37 6.54 9.69 -1.70
C GLU A 37 6.57 10.83 -2.72
N LYS A 38 6.68 10.50 -4.01
CA LYS A 38 6.67 11.49 -5.09
C LYS A 38 5.33 12.23 -5.17
N VAL A 39 4.21 11.53 -5.11
CA VAL A 39 2.89 12.16 -5.15
C VAL A 39 2.67 13.04 -3.91
N LEU A 40 3.09 12.58 -2.73
CA LEU A 40 3.06 13.41 -1.52
C LEU A 40 3.94 14.66 -1.68
N ALA A 41 5.15 14.55 -2.23
CA ALA A 41 6.02 15.70 -2.43
C ALA A 41 5.48 16.71 -3.48
N GLU A 42 4.74 16.23 -4.49
CA GLU A 42 4.21 17.08 -5.58
C GLU A 42 2.82 17.66 -5.27
N GLN A 43 1.98 16.94 -4.52
CA GLN A 43 0.55 17.25 -4.34
C GLN A 43 0.17 17.57 -2.89
N CYS A 44 1.01 17.24 -1.90
CA CYS A 44 0.79 17.64 -0.51
C CYS A 44 1.32 19.07 -0.34
N GLU A 45 0.52 19.96 0.25
CA GLU A 45 0.98 21.29 0.64
C GLU A 45 1.80 21.23 1.95
N CYS A 46 2.75 20.29 2.01
CA CYS A 46 3.44 19.85 3.21
C CYS A 46 4.93 20.13 3.05
N THR A 47 5.54 20.81 4.01
CA THR A 47 6.96 21.20 3.88
C THR A 47 7.89 20.01 4.15
N ILE A 48 7.43 19.04 4.94
CA ILE A 48 8.20 17.87 5.35
C ILE A 48 7.39 16.62 5.05
N VAL A 49 8.01 15.70 4.31
CA VAL A 49 7.52 14.35 4.03
C VAL A 49 8.61 13.38 4.47
N GLU A 50 8.40 12.72 5.60
CA GLU A 50 9.34 11.77 6.19
C GLU A 50 8.83 10.35 6.00
N LYS A 51 9.66 9.49 5.40
CA LYS A 51 9.34 8.07 5.25
C LYS A 51 9.50 7.34 6.58
N GLY A 52 8.45 6.64 6.99
CA GLY A 52 8.44 5.77 8.16
C GLY A 52 8.97 4.37 7.87
N ILE A 53 8.66 3.43 8.78
CA ILE A 53 8.94 2.00 8.54
C ILE A 53 7.93 1.51 7.52
N ASN A 54 8.44 1.16 6.34
CA ASN A 54 7.64 0.63 5.25
C ASN A 54 8.02 -0.83 5.03
N GLY A 55 7.04 -1.65 4.68
CA GLY A 55 7.21 -3.07 4.40
C GLY A 55 6.57 -3.39 3.06
N ASN A 56 7.28 -4.15 2.24
CA ASN A 56 6.65 -4.82 1.11
C ASN A 56 6.07 -6.13 1.64
N GLY A 57 4.84 -6.45 1.22
CA GLY A 57 4.12 -7.64 1.63
C GLY A 57 4.95 -8.89 1.36
N PHE A 58 4.98 -9.80 2.33
CA PHE A 58 5.59 -11.12 2.16
C PHE A 58 4.49 -12.17 2.36
N SER A 59 4.26 -12.98 1.34
CA SER A 59 3.35 -14.12 1.45
C SER A 59 4.00 -15.20 2.31
N LEU A 60 3.51 -15.39 3.54
CA LEU A 60 3.84 -16.53 4.38
C LEU A 60 2.72 -17.57 4.33
N PRO A 61 3.00 -18.87 4.63
CA PRO A 61 1.98 -19.92 4.64
C PRO A 61 0.79 -19.66 5.58
N ASP A 62 0.99 -18.79 6.57
CA ASP A 62 0.03 -18.50 7.65
C ASP A 62 -0.78 -17.22 7.41
N GLY A 63 -0.58 -16.52 6.29
CA GLY A 63 -1.32 -15.32 5.93
C GLY A 63 -0.56 -14.40 4.97
N VAL A 64 -1.33 -13.65 4.18
CA VAL A 64 -0.81 -12.56 3.36
C VAL A 64 -0.74 -11.32 4.23
N TYR A 65 0.47 -10.81 4.46
CA TYR A 65 0.67 -9.42 4.88
C TYR A 65 0.85 -8.62 3.60
N GLY A 66 -0.03 -7.65 3.32
CA GLY A 66 0.16 -6.79 2.16
C GLY A 66 1.13 -5.64 2.44
N ASP A 67 1.34 -4.81 1.42
CA ASP A 67 2.23 -3.66 1.47
C ASP A 67 1.81 -2.65 2.54
N PHE A 68 2.78 -2.20 3.33
CA PHE A 68 2.61 -1.16 4.33
C PHE A 68 3.51 0.03 4.03
N HIS A 69 2.89 1.18 3.81
CA HIS A 69 3.56 2.45 3.53
C HIS A 69 3.24 3.44 4.63
N ASN A 70 4.24 4.00 5.28
CA ASN A 70 4.09 4.94 6.37
C ASN A 70 4.83 6.24 6.05
N PHE A 71 4.15 7.37 6.22
CA PHE A 71 4.73 8.69 6.03
C PHE A 71 4.30 9.62 7.15
N ARG A 72 5.24 10.43 7.63
CA ARG A 72 4.98 11.56 8.51
C ARG A 72 4.99 12.84 7.69
N LEU A 73 3.96 13.64 7.84
CA LEU A 73 3.72 14.88 7.11
C LEU A 73 3.67 16.01 8.13
N SER A 74 4.56 17.00 7.99
CA SER A 74 4.63 18.13 8.92
C SER A 74 4.62 19.46 8.17
N ASN A 75 4.15 20.50 8.86
CA ASN A 75 3.99 21.86 8.33
C ASN A 75 3.13 21.87 7.06
N CYS A 76 1.98 21.22 7.15
CA CYS A 76 0.99 21.13 6.08
C CYS A 76 0.09 22.36 6.09
N ASN A 77 -0.17 22.94 4.93
CA ASN A 77 -1.10 24.04 4.77
C ASN A 77 -2.50 23.51 4.40
N PHE A 78 -3.39 23.41 5.38
CA PHE A 78 -4.79 23.09 5.14
C PHE A 78 -5.69 23.91 6.07
N THR A 79 -6.87 24.29 5.56
CA THR A 79 -7.90 25.00 6.35
C THR A 79 -8.97 24.05 6.87
N ASP A 80 -9.23 22.97 6.12
CA ASP A 80 -10.18 21.91 6.44
C ASP A 80 -9.47 20.57 6.25
N PHE A 81 -9.15 19.90 7.36
CA PHE A 81 -8.38 18.66 7.37
C PHE A 81 -9.11 17.53 6.65
N ASP A 82 -10.41 17.37 6.89
CA ASP A 82 -11.17 16.25 6.36
C ASP A 82 -11.27 16.36 4.83
N LYS A 83 -11.62 17.56 4.34
CA LYS A 83 -11.63 17.83 2.90
C LYS A 83 -10.26 17.68 2.26
N TYR A 84 -9.21 18.16 2.92
CA TYR A 84 -7.84 18.05 2.43
C TYR A 84 -7.44 16.59 2.21
N VAL A 85 -7.76 15.72 3.17
CA VAL A 85 -7.43 14.30 3.09
C VAL A 85 -8.29 13.58 2.04
N GLU A 86 -9.55 13.95 1.88
CA GLU A 86 -10.40 13.43 0.79
C GLU A 86 -9.83 13.78 -0.60
N ASP A 87 -9.38 15.01 -0.79
CA ASP A 87 -8.79 15.45 -2.06
C ASP A 87 -7.41 14.79 -2.27
N LEU A 88 -6.63 14.60 -1.20
CA LEU A 88 -5.39 13.84 -1.24
C LEU A 88 -5.61 12.37 -1.63
N ASN A 89 -6.66 11.72 -1.12
CA ASN A 89 -7.01 10.35 -1.51
C ASN A 89 -7.20 10.23 -3.02
N LYS A 90 -8.02 11.13 -3.59
CA LYS A 90 -8.30 11.16 -5.03
C LYS A 90 -7.04 11.42 -5.84
N ASN A 91 -6.15 12.28 -5.36
CA ASN A 91 -4.87 12.55 -6.02
C ASN A 91 -3.95 11.33 -6.01
N LEU A 92 -3.89 10.58 -4.90
CA LEU A 92 -3.14 9.33 -4.82
C LEU A 92 -3.72 8.26 -5.75
N GLU A 93 -5.04 8.06 -5.74
CA GLU A 93 -5.75 7.15 -6.65
C GLU A 93 -5.51 7.50 -8.13
N TYR A 94 -5.53 8.79 -8.48
CA TYR A 94 -5.35 9.23 -9.86
C TYR A 94 -3.89 9.13 -10.33
N ALA A 95 -2.94 9.45 -9.46
CA ALA A 95 -1.54 9.58 -9.83
C ALA A 95 -0.76 8.25 -9.76
N ILE A 96 -1.23 7.29 -8.96
CA ILE A 96 -0.55 6.02 -8.73
C ILE A 96 -1.35 4.90 -9.39
N PRO A 97 -0.83 4.27 -10.45
CA PRO A 97 -1.47 3.12 -11.06
C PRO A 97 -1.69 2.01 -10.02
N ASN A 98 -2.89 1.41 -10.02
CA ASN A 98 -3.27 0.32 -9.11
C ASN A 98 -3.23 0.71 -7.62
N PHE A 99 -3.42 1.99 -7.27
CA PHE A 99 -3.47 2.42 -5.86
C PHE A 99 -4.54 1.69 -5.04
N GLU A 100 -5.61 1.22 -5.68
CA GLU A 100 -6.63 0.33 -5.09
C GLU A 100 -6.08 -1.01 -4.58
N GLU A 101 -4.87 -1.38 -4.98
CA GLU A 101 -4.21 -2.63 -4.57
C GLU A 101 -3.23 -2.41 -3.39
N ALA A 102 -2.98 -1.16 -2.99
CA ALA A 102 -2.20 -0.85 -1.80
C ALA A 102 -2.93 -1.33 -0.54
N ASP A 103 -2.32 -2.26 0.20
CA ASP A 103 -2.96 -2.88 1.37
C ASP A 103 -3.07 -1.90 2.55
N LEU A 104 -2.04 -1.09 2.82
CA LEU A 104 -2.12 -0.01 3.80
C LEU A 104 -1.13 1.13 3.55
N VAL A 105 -1.64 2.32 3.25
CA VAL A 105 -0.90 3.59 3.31
C VAL A 105 -1.34 4.36 4.55
N ARG A 106 -0.42 4.66 5.46
CA ARG A 106 -0.67 5.41 6.69
C ARG A 106 0.07 6.75 6.63
N LEU A 107 -0.67 7.83 6.78
CA LEU A 107 -0.12 9.18 6.83
C LEU A 107 -0.38 9.77 8.21
N SER A 108 0.69 10.18 8.90
CA SER A 108 0.64 10.89 10.16
C SER A 108 0.86 12.38 9.92
N PHE A 109 -0.18 13.19 10.08
CA PHE A 109 -0.15 14.63 9.94
C PHE A 109 0.14 15.30 11.28
N GLU A 110 1.27 15.97 11.41
CA GLU A 110 1.57 16.81 12.56
C GLU A 110 0.78 18.13 12.47
N ILE A 111 -0.29 18.24 13.27
CA ILE A 111 -1.17 19.41 13.30
C ILE A 111 -0.66 20.47 14.27
N ALA A 112 -0.04 20.03 15.37
CA ALA A 112 0.60 20.87 16.38
C ALA A 112 1.75 20.08 17.05
N PRO A 113 2.63 20.73 17.85
CA PRO A 113 3.70 20.02 18.53
C PRO A 113 3.18 18.89 19.42
N ASN A 114 3.55 17.65 19.10
CA ASN A 114 3.08 16.41 19.73
C ASN A 114 1.59 16.07 19.50
N GLU A 115 0.97 16.66 18.49
CA GLU A 115 -0.40 16.34 18.06
C GLU A 115 -0.37 15.86 16.61
N ASP A 116 -0.42 14.55 16.44
CA ASP A 116 -0.51 13.91 15.13
C ASP A 116 -1.97 13.46 14.90
N ARG A 117 -2.51 13.74 13.70
CA ARG A 117 -3.71 13.09 13.19
C ARG A 117 -3.32 12.04 12.17
N ILE A 118 -3.90 10.86 12.31
CA ILE A 118 -3.51 9.72 11.48
C ILE A 118 -4.64 9.39 10.53
N VAL A 119 -4.29 9.19 9.28
CA VAL A 119 -5.20 8.69 8.26
C VAL A 119 -4.60 7.46 7.62
N SER A 120 -5.45 6.51 7.28
CA SER A 120 -5.08 5.29 6.60
C SER A 120 -5.90 5.13 5.33
N PHE A 121 -5.24 4.63 4.29
CA PHE A 121 -5.84 4.19 3.04
C PHE A 121 -5.61 2.70 2.94
N ARG A 122 -6.68 1.92 2.82
CA ARG A 122 -6.62 0.47 2.61
C ARG A 122 -7.45 0.16 1.38
N ASN A 123 -6.83 -0.36 0.34
CA ASN A 123 -7.50 -0.58 -0.94
C ASN A 123 -8.24 0.66 -1.44
N SER A 124 -7.60 1.84 -1.37
CA SER A 124 -8.19 3.17 -1.65
C SER A 124 -9.31 3.65 -0.73
N GLU A 125 -9.73 2.87 0.27
CA GLU A 125 -10.69 3.34 1.27
C GLU A 125 -9.98 4.20 2.33
N LEU A 126 -10.36 5.49 2.40
CA LEU A 126 -9.90 6.43 3.41
C LEU A 126 -10.56 6.18 4.77
N THR A 127 -9.73 6.08 5.81
CA THR A 127 -10.13 6.07 7.23
C THR A 127 -9.36 7.12 8.01
N ILE A 128 -10.07 7.96 8.76
CA ILE A 128 -9.46 8.87 9.74
C ILE A 128 -9.42 8.14 11.09
N GLU A 129 -8.22 7.88 11.60
CA GLU A 129 -8.04 7.21 12.90
C GLU A 129 -8.40 8.18 14.04
N LYS A 130 -9.13 7.69 15.05
CA LYS A 130 -9.57 8.47 16.22
C LYS A 130 -8.59 8.36 17.38
#